data_AF-A0A0Q4UY94-F1
#
_entry.id   AF-A0A0Q4UY94-F1
#
_cell.length_a   1.000
_cell.length_b   1.000
_cell.length_c   1.000
_cell.angle_alpha   90.00
_cell.angle_beta   90.00
_cell.angle_gamma   90.00
#
_symmetry.space_group_name_H-M   'P 1'
#
loop_
_entity.id
_entity.type
_entity.pdbx_description
1 polymer ?
#
loop_
_entity_poly.entity_id
_entity_poly.type
_entity_poly.pdbx_seq_one_letter_code
_entity_poly.pdbx_strand_id
1 'polypeptide(L)'
;MARSAPATRPERVLLVHAHPDDETLASGGTIATLVELGAEVTVLTATRGERGEMLTPELAPLFGDGPRVAAHRESEIAGALAALGSPRHLWLGGPGARPTDLPVRRYTDSGMQWGPDGRAMAAEDSPADSLTAADLGEVVDDVRAAIRSTGADAVVSYADDGGYGHPDHVRVHHAARYAARAEEIPFSMIVDADGGAADLVVDVLPVRPRLRAALEQYRSQLTVDPIDTAEPEQLSYVMPHGARIVAPAREGFRHDAAPTVVPATAQTFDEMTVGGRVGAIVVALVVGVLVGGLGTITHQQTIGTFPIGLVITTLLVAALLVGTRMLFRSRTLVAAEAVAILVTSQVLAAVGGTSSPLILANAAGYTWTYGPAIIAMIVLAWPTLPPRPAPPLGSVRASESTDHSA
;
A
#
# COMPACT_ATOMS: atom_id res chain seq x y z
N MET A 1 -41.52 24.00 9.78
CA MET A 1 -40.50 23.24 10.53
C MET A 1 -39.29 23.09 9.63
N ALA A 2 -38.12 23.56 10.04
CA ALA A 2 -36.89 23.39 9.26
C ALA A 2 -36.46 21.91 9.33
N ARG A 3 -36.21 21.28 8.17
CA ARG A 3 -35.64 19.94 8.11
C ARG A 3 -34.14 20.06 8.37
N SER A 4 -33.67 19.48 9.47
CA SER A 4 -32.25 19.23 9.67
C SER A 4 -31.85 18.09 8.75
N ALA A 5 -30.89 18.35 7.86
CA ALA A 5 -30.19 17.33 7.10
C ALA A 5 -28.84 17.06 7.77
N PRO A 6 -28.37 15.81 7.85
CA PRO A 6 -27.01 15.53 8.29
C PRO A 6 -26.03 16.16 7.29
N ALA A 7 -25.09 16.96 7.78
CA ALA A 7 -23.99 17.44 6.95
C ALA A 7 -23.04 16.25 6.69
N THR A 8 -23.06 15.71 5.47
CA THR A 8 -22.05 14.76 5.02
C THR A 8 -20.83 15.55 4.54
N ARG A 9 -19.63 15.16 4.99
CA ARG A 9 -18.40 15.77 4.48
C ARG A 9 -18.26 15.49 2.97
N PRO A 10 -17.70 16.42 2.18
CA PRO A 10 -17.33 16.16 0.80
C PRO A 10 -16.42 14.93 0.67
N GLU A 11 -16.59 14.18 -0.41
CA GLU A 11 -15.66 13.11 -0.78
C GLU A 11 -14.35 13.74 -1.28
N ARG A 12 -13.21 13.21 -0.83
CA ARG A 12 -11.87 13.68 -1.23
C ARG A 12 -11.22 12.66 -2.15
N VAL A 13 -11.01 13.02 -3.40
CA VAL A 13 -10.48 12.10 -4.42
C VAL A 13 -9.09 12.56 -4.86
N LEU A 14 -8.12 11.64 -4.80
CA LEU A 14 -6.76 11.86 -5.28
C LEU A 14 -6.57 11.16 -6.63
N LEU A 15 -6.30 11.92 -7.69
CA LEU A 15 -5.93 11.38 -9.00
C LEU A 15 -4.42 11.48 -9.16
N VAL A 16 -3.76 10.37 -9.46
CA VAL A 16 -2.30 10.30 -9.57
C VAL A 16 -1.91 10.03 -11.01
N HIS A 17 -1.15 10.95 -11.60
CA HIS A 17 -0.70 10.93 -12.98
C HIS A 17 0.81 11.13 -13.09
N ALA A 18 1.40 10.63 -14.18
CA ALA A 18 2.80 10.73 -14.46
C ALA A 18 3.16 12.11 -15.02
N HIS A 19 2.43 12.58 -16.04
CA HIS A 19 2.80 13.78 -16.80
C HIS A 19 1.68 14.84 -16.87
N PRO A 20 2.04 16.10 -17.18
CA PRO A 20 1.07 17.18 -17.46
C PRO A 20 0.29 16.99 -18.76
N ASP A 21 -0.93 16.44 -18.72
CA ASP A 21 -1.86 16.17 -19.85
C ASP A 21 -2.67 14.92 -19.55
N ASP A 22 -2.03 13.92 -18.95
CA ASP A 22 -2.60 12.64 -18.55
C ASP A 22 -3.89 12.81 -17.74
N GLU A 23 -3.94 13.78 -16.82
CA GLU A 23 -5.12 14.02 -15.98
C GLU A 23 -6.32 14.48 -16.82
N THR A 24 -6.07 15.26 -17.87
CA THR A 24 -7.10 15.78 -18.78
C THR A 24 -7.47 14.73 -19.83
N LEU A 25 -6.49 14.02 -20.40
CA LEU A 25 -6.68 13.02 -21.43
C LEU A 25 -7.41 11.77 -20.91
N ALA A 26 -7.07 11.32 -19.70
CA ALA A 26 -7.55 10.05 -19.17
C ALA A 26 -8.73 10.21 -18.18
N SER A 27 -8.85 11.37 -17.53
CA SER A 27 -9.81 11.57 -16.44
C SER A 27 -10.38 12.99 -16.33
N GLY A 28 -10.20 13.83 -17.35
CA GLY A 28 -10.50 15.25 -17.24
C GLY A 28 -12.00 15.52 -17.06
N GLY A 29 -12.84 14.71 -17.71
CA GLY A 29 -14.29 14.78 -17.53
C GLY A 29 -14.71 14.37 -16.13
N THR A 30 -14.09 13.33 -15.55
CA THR A 30 -14.35 12.89 -14.18
C THR A 30 -13.90 13.93 -13.16
N ILE A 31 -12.72 14.55 -13.35
CA ILE A 31 -12.25 15.66 -12.50
C ILE A 31 -13.29 16.79 -12.50
N ALA A 32 -13.70 17.26 -13.68
CA ALA A 32 -14.67 18.34 -13.79
C ALA A 32 -16.02 17.97 -13.16
N THR A 33 -16.48 16.75 -13.37
CA THR A 33 -17.74 16.22 -12.81
C THR A 33 -17.69 16.18 -11.28
N LEU A 34 -16.61 15.64 -10.70
CA LEU A 34 -16.44 15.56 -9.25
C LEU A 34 -16.40 16.95 -8.61
N VAL A 35 -15.71 17.90 -9.24
CA VAL A 35 -15.68 19.30 -8.78
C VAL A 35 -17.08 19.93 -8.83
N GLU A 36 -17.86 19.71 -9.89
CA GLU A 36 -19.24 20.21 -9.98
C GLU A 36 -20.18 19.60 -8.92
N LEU A 37 -19.94 18.34 -8.55
CA LEU A 37 -20.68 17.65 -7.49
C LEU A 37 -20.24 18.08 -6.08
N GLY A 38 -19.24 18.96 -5.97
CA GLY A 38 -18.75 19.49 -4.70
C GLY A 38 -17.75 18.58 -3.98
N ALA A 39 -17.16 17.60 -4.67
CA ALA A 39 -16.06 16.81 -4.14
C ALA A 39 -14.76 17.64 -4.07
N GLU A 40 -13.91 17.30 -3.11
CA GLU A 40 -12.58 17.89 -2.98
C GLU A 40 -11.60 17.05 -3.81
N VAL A 41 -11.29 17.53 -5.01
CA VAL A 41 -10.41 16.83 -5.95
C VAL A 41 -8.97 17.33 -5.82
N THR A 42 -8.02 16.41 -5.71
CA THR A 42 -6.58 16.70 -5.83
C THR A 42 -5.97 15.92 -6.99
N VAL A 43 -5.23 16.60 -7.86
CA VAL A 43 -4.38 15.99 -8.90
C VAL A 43 -2.94 15.98 -8.38
N LEU A 44 -2.31 14.82 -8.41
CA LEU A 44 -0.90 14.60 -8.10
C LEU A 44 -0.16 14.22 -9.37
N THR A 45 0.77 15.06 -9.81
CA THR A 45 1.55 14.81 -11.04
C THR A 45 3.00 14.47 -10.68
N ALA A 46 3.54 13.38 -11.24
CA ALA A 46 4.83 12.83 -10.84
C ALA A 46 6.04 13.60 -11.42
N THR A 47 6.01 13.89 -12.72
CA THR A 47 7.09 14.56 -13.46
C THR A 47 6.55 15.80 -14.17
N ARG A 48 7.41 16.58 -14.85
CA ARG A 48 6.96 17.75 -15.63
C ARG A 48 6.85 17.44 -17.12
N GLY A 49 6.99 16.18 -17.50
CA GLY A 49 6.91 15.75 -18.89
C GLY A 49 7.96 16.40 -19.78
N GLU A 50 9.14 16.69 -19.23
CA GLU A 50 10.21 17.43 -19.89
C GLU A 50 10.82 16.74 -21.12
N ARG A 51 10.48 15.47 -21.36
CA ARG A 51 10.88 14.72 -22.57
C ARG A 51 9.76 14.58 -23.59
N GLY A 52 8.60 15.21 -23.37
CA GLY A 52 7.48 15.25 -24.31
C GLY A 52 7.83 15.93 -25.63
N GLU A 53 7.18 15.49 -26.71
CA GLU A 53 7.31 16.10 -28.04
C GLU A 53 6.70 17.51 -28.08
N MET A 54 7.19 18.39 -28.95
CA MET A 54 6.63 19.74 -29.15
C MET A 54 5.95 19.80 -30.52
N LEU A 55 4.61 19.77 -30.55
CA LEU A 55 3.82 19.65 -31.78
C LEU A 55 3.87 20.90 -32.68
N THR A 56 3.88 22.10 -32.10
CA THR A 56 3.70 23.34 -32.89
C THR A 56 5.02 23.94 -33.37
N PRO A 57 5.07 24.56 -34.57
CA PRO A 57 6.27 25.27 -35.06
C PRO A 57 6.80 26.32 -34.08
N GLU A 58 5.91 26.97 -33.34
CA GLU A 58 6.24 27.99 -32.33
C GLU A 58 6.94 27.38 -31.10
N LEU A 59 6.60 26.14 -30.75
CA LEU A 59 7.16 25.44 -29.59
C LEU A 59 8.29 24.47 -29.96
N ALA A 60 8.46 24.14 -31.23
CA ALA A 60 9.55 23.31 -31.74
C ALA A 60 10.95 23.75 -31.23
N PRO A 61 11.27 25.05 -31.08
CA PRO A 61 12.55 25.48 -30.50
C PRO A 61 12.76 25.15 -29.01
N LEU A 62 11.72 24.72 -28.29
CA LEU A 62 11.83 24.24 -26.91
C LEU A 62 12.24 22.76 -26.85
N PHE A 63 11.97 21.99 -27.90
CA PHE A 63 12.19 20.55 -27.91
C PHE A 63 13.67 20.22 -27.64
N GLY A 64 13.92 19.28 -26.73
CA GLY A 64 15.26 18.91 -26.27
C GLY A 64 15.86 19.79 -25.17
N ASP A 65 15.24 20.93 -24.83
CA ASP A 65 15.61 21.74 -23.66
C ASP A 65 14.67 21.42 -22.49
N GLY A 66 14.98 20.33 -21.78
CA GLY A 66 14.14 19.79 -20.70
C GLY A 66 13.68 20.85 -19.67
N PRO A 67 14.56 21.72 -19.13
CA PRO A 67 14.14 22.79 -18.22
C PRO A 67 13.11 23.75 -18.82
N ARG A 68 13.24 24.14 -20.10
CA ARG A 68 12.27 25.03 -20.75
C ARG A 68 10.97 24.32 -21.10
N VAL A 69 11.04 23.04 -21.51
CA VAL A 69 9.84 22.21 -21.72
C VAL A 69 9.06 22.07 -20.41
N ALA A 70 9.74 21.72 -19.32
CA ALA A 70 9.13 21.62 -18.00
C ALA A 70 8.39 22.91 -17.61
N ALA A 71 9.05 24.07 -17.72
CA ALA A 71 8.44 25.35 -17.36
C ALA A 71 7.21 25.67 -18.23
N HIS A 72 7.24 25.28 -19.51
CA HIS A 72 6.09 25.42 -20.40
C HIS A 72 4.93 24.52 -19.96
N ARG A 73 5.19 23.22 -19.78
CA ARG A 73 4.18 22.23 -19.38
C ARG A 73 3.59 22.49 -18.00
N GLU A 74 4.37 23.05 -17.06
CA GLU A 74 3.87 23.54 -15.77
C GLU A 74 2.80 24.64 -15.95
N SER A 75 2.95 25.51 -16.95
CA SER A 75 1.96 26.55 -17.27
C SER A 75 0.72 25.96 -17.94
N GLU A 76 0.90 24.95 -18.81
CA GLU A 76 -0.20 24.28 -19.49
C GLU A 76 -1.11 23.55 -18.51
N ILE A 77 -0.56 22.74 -17.59
CA ILE A 77 -1.37 22.06 -16.56
C ILE A 77 -2.04 23.03 -15.62
N ALA A 78 -1.38 24.12 -15.23
CA ALA A 78 -2.03 25.15 -14.40
C ALA A 78 -3.27 25.74 -15.10
N GLY A 79 -3.17 26.01 -16.42
CA GLY A 79 -4.31 26.44 -17.23
C GLY A 79 -5.38 25.35 -17.34
N ALA A 80 -4.98 24.11 -17.59
CA ALA A 80 -5.91 22.99 -17.79
C ALA A 80 -6.72 22.72 -16.52
N LEU A 81 -6.05 22.63 -15.37
CA LEU A 81 -6.71 22.47 -14.07
C LEU A 81 -7.63 23.65 -13.76
N ALA A 82 -7.26 24.89 -14.11
CA ALA A 82 -8.16 26.03 -13.98
C ALA A 82 -9.45 25.84 -14.79
N ALA A 83 -9.35 25.37 -16.04
CA ALA A 83 -10.50 25.08 -16.90
C ALA A 83 -11.37 23.92 -16.39
N LEU A 84 -10.77 22.92 -15.73
CA LEU A 84 -11.49 21.78 -15.11
C LEU A 84 -12.21 22.14 -13.80
N GLY A 85 -12.09 23.38 -13.32
CA GLY A 85 -12.74 23.85 -12.09
C GLY A 85 -11.80 24.00 -10.90
N SER A 86 -10.48 24.10 -11.15
CA SER A 86 -9.44 24.35 -10.15
C SER A 86 -9.35 23.31 -9.02
N PRO A 87 -9.23 22.00 -9.35
CA PRO A 87 -8.85 21.02 -8.34
C PRO A 87 -7.50 21.40 -7.72
N ARG A 88 -7.25 20.96 -6.49
CA ARG A 88 -5.94 21.14 -5.86
C ARG A 88 -4.88 20.40 -6.69
N HIS A 89 -3.69 20.99 -6.83
CA HIS A 89 -2.58 20.34 -7.52
C HIS A 89 -1.39 20.14 -6.59
N LEU A 90 -0.73 18.99 -6.71
CA LEU A 90 0.51 18.65 -6.03
C LEU A 90 1.52 18.07 -7.04
N TRP A 91 2.79 18.39 -6.83
CA TRP A 91 3.90 17.68 -7.48
C TRP A 91 4.41 16.58 -6.56
N LEU A 92 4.59 15.37 -7.10
CA LEU A 92 5.18 14.27 -6.34
C LEU A 92 6.59 14.64 -5.85
N GLY A 93 6.91 14.27 -4.62
CA GLY A 93 8.15 14.65 -3.96
C GLY A 93 8.21 16.12 -3.51
N GLY A 94 7.14 16.90 -3.75
CA GLY A 94 6.97 18.27 -3.30
C GLY A 94 6.20 18.42 -1.99
N PRO A 95 5.91 19.66 -1.56
CA PRO A 95 5.12 19.93 -0.36
C PRO A 95 3.76 19.23 -0.39
N GLY A 96 3.46 18.46 0.66
CA GLY A 96 2.22 17.68 0.75
C GLY A 96 2.29 16.31 0.06
N ALA A 97 3.29 16.04 -0.79
CA ALA A 97 3.50 14.75 -1.45
C ALA A 97 4.92 14.21 -1.22
N ARG A 98 5.45 14.48 -0.02
CA ARG A 98 6.71 13.95 0.52
C ARG A 98 6.66 13.97 2.05
N PRO A 99 7.25 12.98 2.76
CA PRO A 99 7.42 13.04 4.21
C PRO A 99 8.11 14.33 4.66
N THR A 100 7.61 14.96 5.72
CA THR A 100 8.01 16.31 6.15
C THR A 100 9.46 16.42 6.63
N ASP A 101 10.09 15.29 6.96
CA ASP A 101 11.47 15.17 7.40
C ASP A 101 12.47 14.96 6.24
N LEU A 102 11.97 14.79 5.00
CA LEU A 102 12.81 14.60 3.81
C LEU A 102 12.88 15.89 2.97
N PRO A 103 14.04 16.17 2.33
CA PRO A 103 14.17 17.28 1.41
C PRO A 103 13.31 17.04 0.16
N VAL A 104 12.80 18.09 -0.48
CA VAL A 104 12.03 18.01 -1.72
C VAL A 104 12.77 17.19 -2.78
N ARG A 105 12.03 16.32 -3.47
CA ARG A 105 12.52 15.52 -4.58
C ARG A 105 11.75 15.86 -5.84
N ARG A 106 12.48 16.17 -6.90
CA ARG A 106 11.92 16.34 -8.24
C ARG A 106 12.22 15.11 -9.06
N TYR A 107 11.20 14.34 -9.42
CA TYR A 107 11.34 13.22 -10.35
C TYR A 107 11.37 13.75 -11.79
N THR A 108 12.37 13.33 -12.57
CA THR A 108 12.45 13.67 -13.99
C THR A 108 11.69 12.64 -14.82
N ASP A 109 11.15 13.09 -15.96
CA ASP A 109 10.51 12.23 -16.96
C ASP A 109 11.52 11.19 -17.47
N SER A 110 11.16 9.91 -17.34
CA SER A 110 12.05 8.82 -17.72
C SER A 110 12.25 8.70 -19.23
N GLY A 111 11.35 9.27 -20.02
CA GLY A 111 11.25 9.03 -21.46
C GLY A 111 10.83 7.60 -21.76
N MET A 112 10.57 7.33 -23.03
CA MET A 112 10.13 6.02 -23.49
C MET A 112 10.77 5.66 -24.83
N GLN A 113 11.06 4.36 -25.00
CA GLN A 113 11.40 3.75 -26.27
C GLN A 113 10.65 2.44 -26.46
N TRP A 114 10.46 2.02 -27.71
CA TRP A 114 9.86 0.72 -28.02
C TRP A 114 10.92 -0.38 -27.97
N GLY A 115 10.66 -1.39 -27.13
CA GLY A 115 11.49 -2.58 -27.03
C GLY A 115 11.36 -3.51 -28.24
N PRO A 116 12.28 -4.48 -28.40
CA PRO A 116 12.24 -5.46 -29.49
C PRO A 116 10.98 -6.34 -29.49
N ASP A 117 10.32 -6.49 -28.34
CA ASP A 117 9.08 -7.21 -28.15
C ASP A 117 7.82 -6.36 -28.38
N GLY A 118 8.00 -5.11 -28.85
CA GLY A 118 6.91 -4.16 -29.09
C GLY A 118 6.34 -3.54 -27.82
N ARG A 119 6.98 -3.74 -26.66
CA ARG A 119 6.56 -3.12 -25.40
C ARG A 119 7.30 -1.83 -25.14
N ALA A 120 6.59 -0.83 -24.65
CA ALA A 120 7.21 0.40 -24.19
C ALA A 120 8.11 0.11 -22.97
N MET A 121 9.28 0.73 -22.96
CA MET A 121 10.27 0.67 -21.89
C MET A 121 10.89 2.04 -21.67
N ALA A 122 11.53 2.25 -20.52
CA ALA A 122 12.29 3.47 -20.26
C ALA A 122 13.36 3.67 -21.33
N ALA A 123 13.58 4.92 -21.73
CA ALA A 123 14.61 5.26 -22.69
C ALA A 123 16.00 4.86 -22.16
N GLU A 124 16.90 4.39 -23.04
CA GLU A 124 18.27 3.98 -22.67
C GLU A 124 19.09 5.10 -22.01
N ASP A 125 18.79 6.34 -22.38
CA ASP A 125 19.39 7.56 -21.85
C ASP A 125 18.59 8.16 -20.68
N SER A 126 17.69 7.38 -20.06
CA SER A 126 16.88 7.85 -18.92
C SER A 126 17.77 8.41 -17.81
N PRO A 127 17.48 9.63 -17.31
CA PRO A 127 18.28 10.23 -16.25
C PRO A 127 18.29 9.37 -14.98
N ALA A 128 19.39 9.40 -14.22
CA ALA A 128 19.50 8.68 -12.95
C ALA A 128 18.50 9.19 -11.88
N ASP A 129 18.03 10.43 -12.03
CA ASP A 129 17.06 11.07 -11.16
C ASP A 129 15.61 10.92 -11.66
N SER A 130 15.37 10.06 -12.66
CA SER A 130 14.07 9.84 -13.26
C SER A 130 13.12 9.02 -12.40
N LEU A 131 11.83 9.10 -12.70
CA LEU A 131 10.78 8.44 -11.93
C LEU A 131 10.94 6.92 -11.91
N THR A 132 11.26 6.30 -13.06
CA THR A 132 11.51 4.86 -13.13
C THR A 132 12.86 4.42 -12.57
N ALA A 133 13.83 5.33 -12.40
CA ALA A 133 15.10 5.02 -11.74
C ALA A 133 15.00 5.07 -10.21
N ALA A 134 14.05 5.84 -9.66
CA ALA A 134 13.84 5.96 -8.23
C ALA A 134 13.44 4.61 -7.57
N ASP A 135 13.79 4.46 -6.29
CA ASP A 135 13.30 3.34 -5.50
C ASP A 135 11.76 3.38 -5.42
N LEU A 136 11.10 2.25 -5.65
CA LEU A 136 9.64 2.21 -5.66
C LEU A 136 9.07 2.53 -4.26
N GLY A 137 9.74 2.12 -3.19
CA GLY A 137 9.33 2.43 -1.82
C GLY A 137 9.32 3.93 -1.56
N GLU A 138 10.31 4.67 -2.06
CA GLU A 138 10.34 6.13 -1.98
C GLU A 138 9.13 6.76 -2.68
N VAL A 139 8.86 6.36 -3.92
CA VAL A 139 7.71 6.87 -4.70
C VAL A 139 6.39 6.52 -4.01
N VAL A 140 6.28 5.33 -3.42
CA VAL A 140 5.12 4.91 -2.62
C VAL A 140 4.93 5.82 -1.40
N ASP A 141 5.98 6.09 -0.63
CA ASP A 141 5.89 6.94 0.56
C ASP A 141 5.54 8.39 0.22
N ASP A 142 5.98 8.91 -0.92
CA ASP A 142 5.59 10.22 -1.43
C ASP A 142 4.10 10.29 -1.82
N VAL A 143 3.55 9.25 -2.45
CA VAL A 143 2.10 9.16 -2.70
C VAL A 143 1.31 9.00 -1.39
N ARG A 144 1.83 8.24 -0.41
CA ARG A 144 1.20 8.14 0.93
C ARG A 144 1.17 9.48 1.65
N ALA A 145 2.22 10.29 1.50
CA ALA A 145 2.23 11.64 2.03
C ALA A 145 1.12 12.50 1.37
N ALA A 146 0.90 12.36 0.06
CA ALA A 146 -0.21 13.02 -0.65
C ALA A 146 -1.58 12.56 -0.16
N ILE A 147 -1.79 11.24 0.00
CA ILE A 147 -3.01 10.68 0.57
C ILE A 147 -3.30 11.30 1.94
N ARG A 148 -2.30 11.34 2.83
CA ARG A 148 -2.46 11.85 4.20
C ARG A 148 -2.66 13.37 4.26
N SER A 149 -1.94 14.13 3.45
CA SER A 149 -1.99 15.60 3.47
C SER A 149 -3.28 16.17 2.86
N THR A 150 -3.89 15.42 1.95
CA THR A 150 -5.20 15.71 1.37
C THR A 150 -6.33 15.07 2.17
N GLY A 151 -6.03 14.03 2.94
CA GLY A 151 -7.00 13.17 3.58
C GLY A 151 -7.83 12.38 2.55
N ALA A 152 -7.25 12.00 1.42
CA ALA A 152 -7.97 11.31 0.35
C ALA A 152 -8.78 10.11 0.87
N ASP A 153 -10.02 10.00 0.41
CA ASP A 153 -10.93 8.89 0.69
C ASP A 153 -10.85 7.81 -0.38
N ALA A 154 -10.39 8.18 -1.59
CA ALA A 154 -10.16 7.26 -2.70
C ALA A 154 -9.00 7.75 -3.58
N VAL A 155 -8.33 6.81 -4.25
CA VAL A 155 -7.25 7.06 -5.21
C VAL A 155 -7.62 6.53 -6.58
N VAL A 156 -7.35 7.31 -7.62
CA VAL A 156 -7.51 6.94 -9.02
C VAL A 156 -6.18 7.07 -9.75
N SER A 157 -5.84 6.08 -10.58
CA SER A 157 -4.60 6.07 -11.38
C SER A 157 -4.75 5.13 -12.58
N TYR A 158 -3.72 5.00 -13.41
CA TYR A 158 -3.68 4.08 -14.55
C TYR A 158 -4.04 2.62 -14.21
N ALA A 159 -4.42 1.86 -15.25
CA ALA A 159 -4.41 0.40 -15.24
C ALA A 159 -2.99 -0.17 -15.00
N ASP A 160 -2.92 -1.48 -14.79
CA ASP A 160 -1.69 -2.21 -14.43
C ASP A 160 -0.60 -2.16 -15.49
N ASP A 161 -0.98 -2.01 -16.75
CA ASP A 161 -0.09 -1.79 -17.89
C ASP A 161 0.25 -0.31 -18.12
N GLY A 162 -0.24 0.62 -17.29
CA GLY A 162 -0.06 2.05 -17.52
C GLY A 162 -0.90 2.62 -18.68
N GLY A 163 -1.89 1.88 -19.18
CA GLY A 163 -2.77 2.24 -20.30
C GLY A 163 -2.26 1.80 -21.67
N TYR A 164 -0.98 2.01 -21.96
CA TYR A 164 -0.34 1.52 -23.21
C TYR A 164 1.10 1.01 -23.01
N GLY A 165 1.54 0.84 -21.77
CA GLY A 165 2.88 0.36 -21.42
C GLY A 165 3.89 1.45 -21.07
N HIS A 166 3.52 2.74 -21.04
CA HIS A 166 4.49 3.79 -20.72
C HIS A 166 5.16 3.53 -19.36
N PRO A 167 6.49 3.52 -19.28
CA PRO A 167 7.23 3.10 -18.08
C PRO A 167 6.88 3.96 -16.85
N ASP A 168 6.71 5.28 -17.02
CA ASP A 168 6.29 6.15 -15.92
C ASP A 168 4.84 5.92 -15.49
N HIS A 169 3.94 5.54 -16.42
CA HIS A 169 2.54 5.27 -16.06
C HIS A 169 2.44 3.97 -15.25
N VAL A 170 3.20 2.95 -15.66
CA VAL A 170 3.33 1.69 -14.90
C VAL A 170 3.93 1.95 -13.52
N ARG A 171 4.96 2.81 -13.45
CA ARG A 171 5.58 3.19 -12.17
C ARG A 171 4.58 3.90 -11.24
N VAL A 172 3.81 4.85 -11.77
CA VAL A 172 2.76 5.56 -11.03
C VAL A 172 1.64 4.61 -10.60
N HIS A 173 1.18 3.71 -11.47
CA HIS A 173 0.20 2.69 -11.12
C HIS A 173 0.64 1.90 -9.88
N HIS A 174 1.85 1.34 -9.91
CA HIS A 174 2.34 0.55 -8.79
C HIS A 174 2.48 1.40 -7.52
N ALA A 175 3.03 2.61 -7.61
CA ALA A 175 3.18 3.48 -6.46
C ALA A 175 1.83 3.86 -5.83
N ALA A 176 0.88 4.31 -6.64
CA ALA A 176 -0.45 4.71 -6.20
C ALA A 176 -1.24 3.55 -5.61
N ARG A 177 -1.19 2.37 -6.26
CA ARG A 177 -1.87 1.17 -5.77
C ARG A 177 -1.30 0.68 -4.45
N TYR A 178 0.02 0.62 -4.31
CA TYR A 178 0.65 0.20 -3.05
C TYR A 178 0.42 1.21 -1.94
N ALA A 179 0.46 2.52 -2.24
CA ALA A 179 0.12 3.57 -1.29
C ALA A 179 -1.32 3.46 -0.80
N ALA A 180 -2.29 3.33 -1.71
CA ALA A 180 -3.71 3.17 -1.36
C ALA A 180 -3.96 1.93 -0.50
N ARG A 181 -3.33 0.79 -0.83
CA ARG A 181 -3.40 -0.43 -0.01
C ARG A 181 -2.78 -0.25 1.37
N ALA A 182 -1.65 0.44 1.47
CA ALA A 182 -0.98 0.69 2.75
C ALA A 182 -1.76 1.65 3.66
N GLU A 183 -2.55 2.56 3.09
CA GLU A 183 -3.45 3.46 3.80
C GLU A 183 -4.89 2.91 3.92
N GLU A 184 -5.14 1.69 3.44
CA GLU A 184 -6.44 0.99 3.50
C GLU A 184 -7.60 1.77 2.85
N ILE A 185 -7.32 2.53 1.78
CA ILE A 185 -8.34 3.28 1.03
C ILE A 185 -8.62 2.67 -0.36
N PRO A 186 -9.84 2.83 -0.91
CA PRO A 186 -10.18 2.41 -2.26
C PRO A 186 -9.21 2.91 -3.33
N PHE A 187 -8.87 2.02 -4.25
CA PHE A 187 -8.08 2.32 -5.44
C PHE A 187 -8.86 1.93 -6.70
N SER A 188 -8.94 2.84 -7.66
CA SER A 188 -9.60 2.60 -8.95
C SER A 188 -8.64 2.85 -10.10
N MET A 189 -8.70 1.98 -11.10
CA MET A 189 -7.89 2.03 -12.30
C MET A 189 -8.69 2.65 -13.43
N ILE A 190 -8.09 3.58 -14.16
CA ILE A 190 -8.64 4.13 -15.41
C ILE A 190 -8.59 3.01 -16.47
N VAL A 191 -9.73 2.74 -17.09
CA VAL A 191 -9.90 1.72 -18.14
C VAL A 191 -10.79 2.24 -19.25
N ASP A 192 -10.80 1.57 -20.40
CA ASP A 192 -11.77 1.84 -21.45
C ASP A 192 -13.21 1.61 -20.94
N ALA A 193 -14.05 2.66 -21.03
CA ALA A 193 -15.44 2.64 -20.61
C ALA A 193 -16.28 1.61 -21.38
N ASP A 194 -15.92 1.32 -22.63
CA ASP A 194 -16.65 0.41 -23.51
C ASP A 194 -15.92 -0.95 -23.66
N GLY A 195 -14.76 -1.10 -23.01
CA GLY A 195 -13.92 -2.32 -23.05
C GLY A 195 -14.40 -3.48 -22.18
N GLY A 196 -15.56 -3.36 -21.51
CA GLY A 196 -16.18 -4.41 -20.68
C GLY A 196 -15.51 -4.66 -19.33
N ALA A 197 -14.42 -3.95 -19.02
CA ALA A 197 -13.69 -4.06 -17.76
C ALA A 197 -14.08 -2.99 -16.71
N ALA A 198 -14.90 -2.01 -17.08
CA ALA A 198 -15.30 -0.93 -16.18
C ALA A 198 -16.38 -1.36 -15.19
N ASP A 199 -16.15 -1.11 -13.90
CA ASP A 199 -17.14 -1.27 -12.82
C ASP A 199 -17.98 0.01 -12.64
N LEU A 200 -17.38 1.16 -12.95
CA LEU A 200 -17.98 2.49 -12.89
C LEU A 200 -17.70 3.23 -14.20
N VAL A 201 -18.70 3.96 -14.69
CA VAL A 201 -18.55 4.80 -15.87
C VAL A 201 -19.14 6.18 -15.61
N VAL A 202 -18.38 7.22 -15.94
CA VAL A 202 -18.79 8.62 -15.81
C VAL A 202 -19.16 9.17 -17.19
N ASP A 203 -20.35 9.76 -17.30
CA ASP A 203 -20.76 10.50 -18.50
C ASP A 203 -20.10 11.89 -18.48
N VAL A 204 -19.28 12.17 -19.49
CA VAL A 204 -18.50 13.42 -19.56
C VAL A 204 -19.12 14.46 -20.49
N LEU A 205 -20.22 14.14 -21.18
CA LEU A 205 -20.90 15.09 -22.06
C LEU A 205 -21.35 16.38 -21.34
N PRO A 206 -21.90 16.32 -20.11
CA PRO A 206 -22.32 17.54 -19.39
C PRO A 206 -21.18 18.54 -19.13
N VAL A 207 -19.96 18.02 -18.92
CA VAL A 207 -18.76 18.82 -18.64
C VAL A 207 -17.85 18.99 -19.86
N ARG A 208 -18.29 18.55 -21.04
CA ARG A 208 -17.50 18.58 -22.28
C ARG A 208 -16.89 19.95 -22.61
N PRO A 209 -17.58 21.10 -22.42
CA PRO A 209 -16.98 22.40 -22.67
C PRO A 209 -15.76 22.68 -21.79
N ARG A 210 -15.74 22.23 -20.53
CA ARG A 210 -14.59 22.36 -19.63
C ARG A 210 -13.44 21.46 -20.05
N LEU A 211 -13.74 20.22 -20.42
CA LEU A 211 -12.75 19.28 -20.94
C LEU A 211 -12.09 19.82 -22.23
N ARG A 212 -12.88 20.37 -23.15
CA ARG A 212 -12.34 21.06 -24.35
C ARG A 212 -11.42 22.21 -23.96
N ALA A 213 -11.86 23.11 -23.09
CA ALA A 213 -11.06 24.26 -22.65
C ALA A 213 -9.75 23.86 -21.96
N ALA A 214 -9.75 22.72 -21.24
CA ALA A 214 -8.56 22.14 -20.63
C ALA A 214 -7.58 21.56 -21.67
N LEU A 215 -8.08 20.77 -22.63
CA LEU A 215 -7.27 20.27 -23.75
C LEU A 215 -6.62 21.39 -24.55
N GLU A 216 -7.33 22.50 -24.78
CA GLU A 216 -6.81 23.69 -25.49
C GLU A 216 -5.62 24.37 -24.80
N GLN A 217 -5.34 24.02 -23.53
CA GLN A 217 -4.15 24.51 -22.81
C GLN A 217 -2.89 23.72 -23.16
N TYR A 218 -3.01 22.45 -23.56
CA TYR A 218 -1.89 21.57 -23.90
C TYR A 218 -1.41 21.74 -25.35
N ARG A 219 -1.09 22.97 -25.73
CA ARG A 219 -0.71 23.35 -27.10
C ARG A 219 0.62 22.75 -27.54
N SER A 220 1.46 22.34 -26.59
CA SER A 220 2.68 21.61 -26.86
C SER A 220 2.42 20.16 -27.25
N GLN A 221 1.36 19.55 -26.71
CA GLN A 221 1.09 18.10 -26.83
C GLN A 221 -0.04 17.78 -27.82
N LEU A 222 -0.98 18.69 -28.06
CA LEU A 222 -2.09 18.41 -28.96
C LEU A 222 -2.66 19.67 -29.62
N THR A 223 -3.38 19.46 -30.73
CA THR A 223 -4.20 20.50 -31.37
C THR A 223 -5.65 20.05 -31.37
N VAL A 224 -6.50 20.79 -30.67
CA VAL A 224 -7.95 20.53 -30.63
C VAL A 224 -8.58 20.94 -31.96
N ASP A 225 -9.42 20.07 -32.52
CA ASP A 225 -10.14 20.35 -33.75
C ASP A 225 -11.22 21.44 -33.54
N PRO A 226 -11.52 22.25 -34.58
CA PRO A 226 -12.65 23.17 -34.56
C PRO A 226 -13.96 22.46 -34.22
N ILE A 227 -14.88 23.18 -33.59
CA ILE A 227 -16.22 22.67 -33.29
C ILE A 227 -16.96 22.42 -34.62
N ASP A 228 -17.44 21.20 -34.82
CA ASP A 228 -18.42 20.91 -35.85
C ASP A 228 -19.80 21.39 -35.38
N THR A 229 -20.38 22.33 -36.11
CA THR A 229 -21.72 22.86 -35.79
C THR A 229 -22.84 21.82 -35.94
N ALA A 230 -22.63 20.75 -36.69
CA ALA A 230 -23.56 19.63 -36.82
C ALA A 230 -23.48 18.67 -35.63
N GLU A 231 -22.30 18.51 -35.03
CA GLU A 231 -22.03 17.63 -33.88
C GLU A 231 -21.29 18.40 -32.77
N PRO A 232 -21.92 19.39 -32.12
CA PRO A 232 -21.23 20.30 -31.20
C PRO A 232 -20.67 19.63 -29.94
N GLU A 233 -21.17 18.43 -29.59
CA GLU A 233 -20.70 17.63 -28.46
C GLU A 233 -19.48 16.78 -28.81
N GLN A 234 -19.17 16.61 -30.10
CA GLN A 234 -17.98 15.91 -30.55
C GLN A 234 -16.73 16.73 -30.25
N LEU A 235 -15.73 16.05 -29.71
CA LEU A 235 -14.44 16.63 -29.38
C LEU A 235 -13.38 15.70 -29.93
N SER A 236 -12.53 16.23 -30.80
CA SER A 236 -11.38 15.51 -31.33
C SER A 236 -10.16 16.42 -31.31
N TYR A 237 -8.99 15.78 -31.32
CA TYR A 237 -7.70 16.46 -31.30
C TYR A 237 -6.64 15.63 -32.02
N VAL A 238 -5.55 16.28 -32.41
CA VAL A 238 -4.42 15.67 -33.11
C VAL A 238 -3.19 15.68 -32.21
N MET A 239 -2.56 14.52 -32.05
CA MET A 239 -1.34 14.28 -31.27
C MET A 239 -0.07 14.64 -32.07
N PRO A 240 1.12 14.73 -31.44
CA PRO A 240 2.38 15.11 -32.10
C PRO A 240 2.75 14.21 -33.26
N HIS A 241 2.50 12.91 -33.12
CA HIS A 241 2.72 11.88 -34.14
C HIS A 241 1.61 11.82 -35.22
N GLY A 242 0.72 12.81 -35.28
CA GLY A 242 -0.30 12.97 -36.32
C GLY A 242 -1.56 12.11 -36.14
N ALA A 243 -1.68 11.31 -35.08
CA ALA A 243 -2.92 10.58 -34.84
C ALA A 243 -4.02 11.53 -34.40
N ARG A 244 -5.19 11.37 -35.00
CA ARG A 244 -6.42 12.06 -34.62
C ARG A 244 -7.20 11.17 -33.65
N ILE A 245 -7.51 11.71 -32.47
CA ILE A 245 -8.23 11.03 -31.40
C ILE A 245 -9.60 11.71 -31.25
N VAL A 246 -10.65 10.91 -31.10
CA VAL A 246 -11.97 11.39 -30.68
C VAL A 246 -12.07 11.16 -29.17
N ALA A 247 -12.24 12.25 -28.41
CA ALA A 247 -12.39 12.18 -26.96
C ALA A 247 -13.65 11.38 -26.62
N PRO A 248 -13.56 10.38 -25.74
CA PRO A 248 -14.70 9.52 -25.44
C PRO A 248 -15.83 10.28 -24.76
N ALA A 249 -17.08 9.87 -24.98
CA ALA A 249 -18.28 10.37 -24.29
C ALA A 249 -18.34 9.96 -22.81
N ARG A 250 -17.54 8.96 -22.45
CA ARG A 250 -17.60 8.29 -21.16
C ARG A 250 -16.19 7.95 -20.69
N GLU A 251 -15.93 8.07 -19.39
CA GLU A 251 -14.68 7.65 -18.76
C GLU A 251 -14.94 6.45 -17.85
N GLY A 252 -14.12 5.40 -17.97
CA GLY A 252 -14.31 4.11 -17.31
C GLY A 252 -13.33 3.89 -16.16
N PHE A 253 -13.82 3.28 -15.09
CA PHE A 253 -13.02 2.93 -13.92
C PHE A 253 -13.29 1.51 -13.48
N ARG A 254 -12.23 0.77 -13.19
CA ARG A 254 -12.27 -0.57 -12.58
C ARG A 254 -11.72 -0.49 -11.18
N HIS A 255 -12.48 -0.95 -10.19
CA HIS A 255 -11.99 -0.98 -8.83
C HIS A 255 -10.90 -2.06 -8.70
N ASP A 256 -9.78 -1.76 -8.05
CA ASP A 256 -8.92 -2.84 -7.57
C ASP A 256 -9.74 -3.66 -6.58
N ALA A 257 -9.49 -4.96 -6.55
CA ALA A 257 -10.14 -5.82 -5.58
C ALA A 257 -9.97 -5.16 -4.20
N ALA A 258 -11.09 -4.89 -3.52
CA ALA A 258 -11.07 -4.33 -2.17
C ALA A 258 -9.96 -5.05 -1.41
N PRO A 259 -9.07 -4.33 -0.68
CA PRO A 259 -8.01 -4.97 0.06
C PRO A 259 -8.67 -6.13 0.76
N THR A 260 -8.28 -7.35 0.38
CA THR A 260 -8.83 -8.51 1.05
C THR A 260 -8.50 -8.19 2.47
N VAL A 261 -9.51 -7.97 3.32
CA VAL A 261 -9.31 -8.09 4.74
C VAL A 261 -8.91 -9.55 4.83
N VAL A 262 -7.62 -9.82 4.63
CA VAL A 262 -6.97 -11.03 5.09
C VAL A 262 -7.34 -10.92 6.55
N PRO A 263 -8.32 -11.70 7.03
CA PRO A 263 -8.73 -11.57 8.42
C PRO A 263 -7.42 -11.65 9.17
N ALA A 264 -7.05 -10.55 9.87
CA ALA A 264 -5.75 -10.40 10.49
C ALA A 264 -5.43 -11.75 11.07
N THR A 265 -4.42 -12.46 10.50
CA THR A 265 -4.20 -13.86 10.83
C THR A 265 -4.24 -13.94 12.34
N ALA A 266 -5.27 -14.61 12.91
CA ALA A 266 -5.65 -14.44 14.30
C ALA A 266 -4.38 -14.37 15.15
N GLN A 267 -4.04 -13.19 15.65
CA GLN A 267 -2.72 -12.97 16.24
C GLN A 267 -2.66 -13.66 17.60
N THR A 268 -3.82 -13.96 18.17
CA THR A 268 -3.97 -14.61 19.47
C THR A 268 -4.97 -15.76 19.42
N PHE A 269 -4.86 -16.69 20.38
CA PHE A 269 -5.73 -17.87 20.46
C PHE A 269 -7.22 -17.52 20.64
N ASP A 270 -7.52 -16.41 21.30
CA ASP A 270 -8.90 -15.97 21.53
C ASP A 270 -9.56 -15.43 20.25
N GLU A 271 -8.77 -14.99 19.28
CA GLU A 271 -9.27 -14.53 17.98
C GLU A 271 -9.52 -15.69 16.99
N MET A 272 -9.05 -16.90 17.30
CA MET A 272 -9.24 -18.07 16.44
C MET A 272 -10.69 -18.56 16.44
N THR A 273 -11.15 -19.06 15.30
CA THR A 273 -12.42 -19.82 15.19
C THR A 273 -12.39 -21.07 16.06
N VAL A 274 -13.54 -21.65 16.37
CA VAL A 274 -13.63 -22.90 17.15
C VAL A 274 -12.79 -24.01 16.51
N GLY A 275 -12.88 -24.18 15.19
CA GLY A 275 -12.06 -25.15 14.46
C GLY A 275 -10.56 -24.83 14.53
N GLY A 276 -10.19 -23.55 14.43
CA GLY A 276 -8.80 -23.09 14.57
C GLY A 276 -8.23 -23.37 15.97
N ARG A 277 -9.01 -23.12 17.04
CA ARG A 277 -8.60 -23.42 18.42
C ARG A 277 -8.37 -24.91 18.63
N VAL A 278 -9.27 -25.75 18.12
CA VAL A 278 -9.13 -27.21 18.20
C VAL A 278 -7.87 -27.65 17.46
N GLY A 279 -7.64 -27.17 16.23
CA GLY A 279 -6.43 -27.45 15.47
C GLY A 279 -5.16 -27.04 16.19
N ALA A 280 -5.13 -25.84 16.77
CA ALA A 280 -3.99 -25.32 17.54
C ALA A 280 -3.68 -26.17 18.78
N ILE A 281 -4.71 -26.63 19.52
CA ILE A 281 -4.52 -27.53 20.66
C ILE A 281 -3.93 -28.87 20.22
N VAL A 282 -4.41 -29.44 19.11
CA VAL A 282 -3.87 -30.70 18.57
C VAL A 282 -2.38 -30.55 18.21
N VAL A 283 -2.01 -29.47 17.52
CA VAL A 283 -0.61 -29.19 17.18
C VAL A 283 0.24 -29.02 18.44
N ALA A 284 -0.24 -28.25 19.42
CA ALA A 284 0.41 -28.07 20.72
C ALA A 284 0.68 -29.41 21.44
N LEU A 285 -0.31 -30.31 21.46
CA LEU A 285 -0.14 -31.65 22.03
C LEU A 285 0.92 -32.46 21.27
N VAL A 286 0.91 -32.44 19.94
CA VAL A 286 1.89 -33.17 19.11
C VAL A 286 3.30 -32.65 19.36
N VAL A 287 3.50 -31.33 19.37
CA VAL A 287 4.80 -30.70 19.66
C VAL A 287 5.27 -31.07 21.07
N GLY A 288 4.36 -31.04 22.05
CA GLY A 288 4.66 -31.45 23.42
C GLY A 288 5.09 -32.92 23.53
N VAL A 289 4.45 -33.83 22.80
CA VAL A 289 4.86 -35.25 22.73
C VAL A 289 6.27 -35.37 22.15
N LEU A 290 6.57 -34.67 21.06
CA LEU A 290 7.89 -34.72 20.42
C LEU A 290 8.99 -34.22 21.37
N VAL A 291 8.78 -33.08 22.02
CA VAL A 291 9.74 -32.49 22.97
C VAL A 291 9.88 -33.37 24.22
N GLY A 292 8.77 -33.89 24.77
CA GLY A 292 8.80 -34.80 25.90
C GLY A 292 9.55 -36.09 25.60
N GLY A 293 9.35 -36.65 24.40
CA GLY A 293 10.06 -37.84 23.92
C GLY A 293 11.56 -37.60 23.73
N LEU A 294 11.91 -36.57 22.94
CA LEU A 294 13.30 -36.22 22.67
C LEU A 294 14.05 -35.90 23.96
N GLY A 295 13.44 -35.12 24.85
CA GLY A 295 14.05 -34.76 26.13
C GLY A 295 14.26 -35.96 27.04
N THR A 296 13.30 -36.89 27.10
CA THR A 296 13.44 -38.11 27.89
C THR A 296 14.59 -38.99 27.40
N ILE A 297 14.84 -39.04 26.09
CA ILE A 297 15.96 -39.82 25.52
C ILE A 297 17.31 -39.11 25.72
N THR A 298 17.35 -37.77 25.63
CA THR A 298 18.62 -37.03 25.50
C THR A 298 19.08 -36.32 26.77
N HIS A 299 18.23 -36.14 27.80
CA HIS A 299 18.56 -35.34 28.99
C HIS A 299 19.80 -35.80 29.77
N GLN A 300 20.21 -37.06 29.61
CA GLN A 300 21.38 -37.61 30.30
C GLN A 300 22.70 -37.47 29.52
N GLN A 301 22.68 -36.91 28.30
CA GLN A 301 23.89 -36.76 27.50
C GLN A 301 24.88 -35.77 28.13
N THR A 302 26.17 -36.12 28.10
CA THR A 302 27.26 -35.32 28.67
C THR A 302 28.37 -35.09 27.64
N ILE A 303 29.03 -33.93 27.70
CA ILE A 303 30.33 -33.69 27.05
C ILE A 303 31.36 -33.52 28.16
N GLY A 304 32.24 -34.51 28.33
CA GLY A 304 33.06 -34.60 29.54
C GLY A 304 32.16 -34.72 30.78
N THR A 305 32.34 -33.83 31.75
CA THR A 305 31.49 -33.74 32.96
C THR A 305 30.29 -32.80 32.81
N PHE A 306 30.17 -32.10 31.68
CA PHE A 306 29.12 -31.10 31.46
C PHE A 306 27.80 -31.76 31.01
N PRO A 307 26.67 -31.55 31.70
CA PRO A 307 25.39 -32.19 31.39
C PRO A 307 24.64 -31.48 30.25
N ILE A 308 25.21 -31.54 29.04
CA ILE A 308 24.69 -30.81 27.88
C ILE A 308 23.24 -31.19 27.54
N GLY A 309 22.89 -32.46 27.68
CA GLY A 309 21.55 -32.97 27.39
C GLY A 309 20.51 -32.25 28.24
N LEU A 310 20.76 -32.18 29.56
CA LEU A 310 19.87 -31.52 30.50
C LEU A 310 19.72 -30.02 30.22
N VAL A 311 20.82 -29.34 29.88
CA VAL A 311 20.79 -27.90 29.56
C VAL A 311 19.93 -27.65 28.32
N ILE A 312 20.20 -28.39 27.22
CA ILE A 312 19.47 -28.21 25.96
C ILE A 312 17.99 -28.52 26.13
N THR A 313 17.64 -29.63 26.78
CA THR A 313 16.23 -30.04 26.92
C THR A 313 15.46 -29.09 27.84
N THR A 314 16.08 -28.59 28.90
CA THR A 314 15.47 -27.58 29.79
C THR A 314 15.24 -26.26 29.04
N LEU A 315 16.23 -25.80 28.28
CA LEU A 315 16.10 -24.58 27.47
C LEU A 315 15.04 -24.74 26.38
N LEU A 316 14.96 -25.90 25.74
CA LEU A 316 13.95 -26.20 24.72
C LEU A 316 12.54 -26.13 25.29
N VAL A 317 12.30 -26.74 26.46
CA VAL A 317 11.00 -26.66 27.15
C VAL A 317 10.67 -25.22 27.54
N ALA A 318 11.63 -24.48 28.11
CA ALA A 318 11.41 -23.09 28.47
C ALA A 318 11.09 -22.21 27.25
N ALA A 319 11.88 -22.32 26.18
CA ALA A 319 11.70 -21.56 24.96
C ALA A 319 10.36 -21.88 24.28
N LEU A 320 9.97 -23.16 24.24
CA LEU A 320 8.67 -23.57 23.69
C LEU A 320 7.52 -22.94 24.49
N LEU A 321 7.46 -23.18 25.81
CA LEU A 321 6.33 -22.74 26.62
C LEU A 321 6.25 -21.20 26.69
N VAL A 322 7.38 -20.51 26.84
CA VAL A 322 7.42 -19.03 26.82
C VAL A 322 7.06 -18.50 25.42
N GLY A 323 7.61 -19.09 24.36
CA GLY A 323 7.32 -18.72 22.98
C GLY A 323 5.84 -18.84 22.65
N THR A 324 5.23 -19.99 22.92
CA THR A 324 3.79 -20.23 22.76
C THR A 324 2.97 -19.22 23.58
N ARG A 325 3.39 -18.95 24.83
CA ARG A 325 2.72 -17.98 25.71
C ARG A 325 2.78 -16.55 25.19
N MET A 326 3.89 -16.13 24.57
CA MET A 326 4.08 -14.79 24.02
C MET A 326 3.39 -14.62 22.67
N LEU A 327 3.53 -15.61 21.79
CA LEU A 327 3.02 -15.57 20.42
C LEU A 327 1.50 -15.64 20.41
N PHE A 328 0.91 -16.64 21.06
CA PHE A 328 -0.54 -16.87 21.01
C PHE A 328 -1.32 -16.29 22.18
N ARG A 329 -0.62 -15.73 23.18
CA ARG A 329 -1.18 -15.18 24.43
C ARG A 329 -2.10 -16.15 25.19
N SER A 330 -1.94 -17.46 25.01
CA SER A 330 -2.85 -18.48 25.52
C SER A 330 -2.25 -19.28 26.67
N ARG A 331 -3.02 -19.44 27.75
CA ARG A 331 -2.70 -20.41 28.82
C ARG A 331 -3.10 -21.83 28.43
N THR A 332 -4.11 -21.98 27.57
CA THR A 332 -4.64 -23.28 27.16
C THR A 332 -3.63 -24.05 26.31
N LEU A 333 -2.98 -23.38 25.35
CA LEU A 333 -1.96 -24.02 24.52
C LEU A 333 -0.72 -24.43 25.35
N VAL A 334 -0.27 -23.55 26.24
CA VAL A 334 0.83 -23.84 27.17
C VAL A 334 0.51 -25.03 28.07
N ALA A 335 -0.72 -25.11 28.60
CA ALA A 335 -1.16 -26.23 29.42
C ALA A 335 -1.21 -27.54 28.60
N ALA A 336 -1.68 -27.48 27.36
CA ALA A 336 -1.71 -28.64 26.47
C ALA A 336 -0.28 -29.17 26.18
N GLU A 337 0.66 -28.29 25.80
CA GLU A 337 2.07 -28.65 25.60
C GLU A 337 2.69 -29.24 26.87
N ALA A 338 2.50 -28.58 28.03
CA ALA A 338 3.05 -29.03 29.29
C ALA A 338 2.51 -30.40 29.70
N VAL A 339 1.20 -30.64 29.57
CA VAL A 339 0.59 -31.94 29.85
C VAL A 339 1.15 -33.01 28.92
N ALA A 340 1.27 -32.73 27.62
CA ALA A 340 1.85 -33.68 26.66
C ALA A 340 3.31 -34.03 26.99
N ILE A 341 4.15 -33.03 27.32
CA ILE A 341 5.55 -33.24 27.72
C ILE A 341 5.62 -34.15 28.95
N LEU A 342 4.84 -33.85 29.99
CA LEU A 342 4.83 -34.60 31.24
C LEU A 342 4.31 -36.02 31.03
N VAL A 343 3.19 -36.19 30.33
CA VAL A 343 2.60 -37.51 30.05
C VAL A 343 3.58 -38.36 29.23
N THR A 344 4.14 -37.83 28.15
CA THR A 344 5.11 -38.58 27.33
C THR A 344 6.34 -38.96 28.13
N SER A 345 6.86 -38.06 28.97
CA SER A 345 8.02 -38.36 29.82
C SER A 345 7.71 -39.48 30.82
N GLN A 346 6.55 -39.44 31.49
CA GLN A 346 6.15 -40.48 32.44
C GLN A 346 5.88 -41.84 31.76
N VAL A 347 5.26 -41.84 30.57
CA VAL A 347 5.03 -43.06 29.79
C VAL A 347 6.35 -43.70 29.40
N LEU A 348 7.30 -42.93 28.85
CA LEU A 348 8.60 -43.46 28.46
C LEU A 348 9.42 -43.93 29.66
N ALA A 349 9.33 -43.23 30.80
CA ALA A 349 9.96 -43.66 32.04
C ALA A 349 9.43 -45.02 32.51
N ALA A 350 8.12 -45.25 32.39
CA ALA A 350 7.49 -46.51 32.76
C ALA A 350 7.81 -47.68 31.79
N VAL A 351 7.97 -47.38 30.50
CA VAL A 351 8.25 -48.39 29.45
C VAL A 351 9.70 -48.90 29.50
N GLY A 352 10.66 -48.14 30.03
CA GLY A 352 12.08 -48.53 30.10
C GLY A 352 12.39 -49.77 30.96
N GLY A 353 11.43 -50.25 31.76
CA GLY A 353 11.63 -51.37 32.68
C GLY A 353 12.66 -51.10 33.77
N THR A 354 12.86 -52.04 34.69
CA THR A 354 13.80 -51.89 35.82
C THR A 354 15.26 -52.06 35.43
N SER A 355 15.55 -52.66 34.27
CA SER A 355 16.91 -52.99 33.80
C SER A 355 17.54 -51.93 32.90
N SER A 356 16.76 -51.05 32.29
CA SER A 356 17.26 -49.94 31.46
C SER A 356 16.38 -48.68 31.57
N PRO A 357 16.28 -48.08 32.77
CA PRO A 357 15.44 -46.91 32.96
C PRO A 357 15.96 -45.71 32.16
N LEU A 358 15.09 -45.13 31.32
CA LEU A 358 15.41 -43.93 30.53
C LEU A 358 15.60 -42.70 31.42
N ILE A 359 14.96 -42.66 32.58
CA ILE A 359 15.16 -41.64 33.62
C ILE A 359 15.82 -42.32 34.82
N LEU A 360 17.10 -42.01 35.05
CA LEU A 360 17.84 -42.54 36.19
C LEU A 360 17.47 -41.79 37.48
N ALA A 361 17.54 -42.49 38.62
CA ALA A 361 17.38 -41.90 39.96
C ALA A 361 18.63 -41.09 40.37
N ASN A 362 18.94 -40.04 39.62
CA ASN A 362 20.07 -39.14 39.81
C ASN A 362 19.64 -37.67 39.62
N ALA A 363 20.56 -36.74 39.81
CA ALA A 363 20.27 -35.31 39.70
C ALA A 363 19.67 -34.91 38.32
N ALA A 364 20.19 -35.47 37.22
CA ALA A 364 19.69 -35.16 35.88
C ALA A 364 18.27 -35.71 35.66
N GLY A 365 18.01 -36.94 36.10
CA GLY A 365 16.68 -37.55 35.99
C GLY A 365 15.63 -36.84 36.85
N TYR A 366 15.96 -36.45 38.09
CA TYR A 366 15.04 -35.65 38.90
C TYR A 366 14.79 -34.26 38.30
N THR A 367 15.83 -33.62 37.77
CA THR A 367 15.69 -32.31 37.12
C THR A 367 14.81 -32.41 35.88
N TRP A 368 14.96 -33.46 35.07
CA TRP A 368 14.08 -33.68 33.91
C TRP A 368 12.65 -34.04 34.29
N THR A 369 12.46 -34.81 35.37
CA THR A 369 11.13 -35.22 35.84
C THR A 369 10.31 -34.02 36.33
N TYR A 370 10.92 -33.12 37.12
CA TYR A 370 10.21 -32.02 37.77
C TYR A 370 10.38 -30.67 37.06
N GLY A 371 11.47 -30.48 36.32
CA GLY A 371 11.80 -29.22 35.64
C GLY A 371 10.71 -28.72 34.69
N PRO A 372 10.20 -29.53 33.75
CA PRO A 372 9.13 -29.13 32.85
C PRO A 372 7.86 -28.67 33.59
N ALA A 373 7.50 -29.34 34.68
CA ALA A 373 6.35 -28.94 35.50
C ALA A 373 6.57 -27.58 36.18
N ILE A 374 7.77 -27.35 36.75
CA ILE A 374 8.13 -26.07 37.38
C ILE A 374 8.11 -24.94 36.36
N ILE A 375 8.70 -25.14 35.18
CA ILE A 375 8.70 -24.16 34.08
C ILE A 375 7.27 -23.85 33.66
N ALA A 376 6.44 -24.89 33.43
CA ALA A 376 5.05 -24.72 33.06
C ALA A 376 4.25 -23.91 34.10
N MET A 377 4.43 -24.20 35.39
CA MET A 377 3.79 -23.44 36.47
C MET A 377 4.17 -21.96 36.44
N ILE A 378 5.46 -21.64 36.25
CA ILE A 378 5.94 -20.25 36.14
C ILE A 378 5.30 -19.54 34.95
N VAL A 379 5.30 -20.18 33.78
CA VAL A 379 4.75 -19.60 32.54
C VAL A 379 3.22 -19.41 32.62
N LEU A 380 2.50 -20.35 33.25
CA LEU A 380 1.06 -20.26 33.45
C LEU A 380 0.67 -19.16 34.45
N ALA A 381 1.46 -19.00 35.52
CA ALA A 381 1.28 -17.96 36.53
C ALA A 381 1.65 -16.55 36.02
N TRP A 382 2.40 -16.45 34.92
CA TRP A 382 2.84 -15.17 34.35
C TRP A 382 1.65 -14.26 33.93
N PRO A 383 1.64 -12.97 34.34
CA PRO A 383 0.55 -12.04 34.05
C PRO A 383 0.49 -11.64 32.57
N THR A 384 -0.71 -11.45 32.03
CA THR A 384 -0.90 -10.83 30.70
C THR A 384 -0.53 -9.35 30.79
N LEU A 385 0.53 -8.94 30.09
CA LEU A 385 0.87 -7.51 29.98
C LEU A 385 -0.17 -6.81 29.09
N PRO A 386 -0.70 -5.64 29.50
CA PRO A 386 -1.62 -4.88 28.67
C PRO A 386 -0.92 -4.44 27.37
N PRO A 387 -1.66 -4.31 26.26
CA PRO A 387 -1.12 -3.71 25.06
C PRO A 387 -0.60 -2.31 25.37
N ARG A 388 0.54 -1.95 24.77
CA ARG A 388 1.09 -0.60 24.88
C ARG A 388 0.01 0.38 24.40
N PRO A 389 -0.36 1.42 25.18
CA PRO A 389 -1.34 2.39 24.72
C PRO A 389 -0.90 2.95 23.37
N ALA A 390 -1.83 3.01 22.41
CA ALA A 390 -1.59 3.76 21.19
C ALA A 390 -1.16 5.19 21.59
N PRO A 391 -0.17 5.79 20.90
CA PRO A 391 0.13 7.19 21.14
C PRO A 391 -1.17 7.98 20.98
N PRO A 392 -1.48 8.90 21.91
CA PRO A 392 -2.72 9.65 21.82
C PRO A 392 -2.76 10.34 20.46
N LEU A 393 -3.83 10.10 19.70
CA LEU A 393 -4.17 10.93 18.54
C LEU A 393 -4.09 12.37 19.03
N GLY A 394 -3.15 13.13 18.47
CA GLY A 394 -2.81 14.47 18.93
C GLY A 394 -4.09 15.28 19.12
N SER A 395 -4.42 15.60 20.37
CA SER A 395 -5.42 16.60 20.67
C SER A 395 -4.95 17.88 19.99
N VAL A 396 -5.68 18.33 18.98
CA VAL A 396 -5.58 19.68 18.46
C VAL A 396 -5.76 20.61 19.65
N ARG A 397 -4.66 21.18 20.17
CA ARG A 397 -4.73 22.26 21.15
C ARG A 397 -5.24 23.48 20.40
N ALA A 398 -6.50 23.83 20.65
CA ALA A 398 -6.97 25.19 20.52
C ALA A 398 -6.39 26.02 21.68
N SER A 399 -5.44 26.91 21.38
CA SER A 399 -4.97 28.04 22.20
C SER A 399 -3.74 28.63 21.48
N GLU A 400 -3.59 29.90 21.15
CA GLU A 400 -4.25 31.14 21.50
C GLU A 400 -3.97 32.15 20.37
N SER A 401 -4.98 32.93 19.98
CA SER A 401 -4.78 34.15 19.23
C SER A 401 -4.20 35.22 20.15
N THR A 402 -2.89 35.47 20.08
CA THR A 402 -2.32 36.72 20.59
C THR A 402 -2.47 37.79 19.53
N ASP A 403 -3.46 38.64 19.78
CA ASP A 403 -3.60 39.99 19.26
C ASP A 403 -2.33 40.80 19.58
N HIS A 404 -1.66 41.30 18.55
CA HIS A 404 -0.68 42.37 18.69
C HIS A 404 -1.07 43.54 17.78
N SER A 405 -1.94 44.36 18.35
CA SER A 405 -2.06 45.78 18.06
C SER A 405 -1.15 46.55 19.04
N ALA A 406 0.01 47.01 18.57
CA ALA A 406 0.74 48.20 19.03
C ALA A 406 1.96 48.45 18.13
#